data_AF-A0A1B8YCL9-F1
#
_entry.id   AF-A0A1B8YCL9-F1
#
_cell.length_a   1.000
_cell.length_b   1.000
_cell.length_c   1.000
_cell.angle_alpha   90.00
_cell.angle_beta   90.00
_cell.angle_gamma   90.00
#
_symmetry.space_group_name_H-M   'P 1'
#
loop_
_entity.id
_entity.type
_entity.pdbx_description
1 polymer ?
#
loop_
_entity_poly.entity_id
_entity_poly.type
_entity_poly.pdbx_seq_one_letter_code
_entity_poly.pdbx_strand_id
1 'polypeptide(L)'
;MTIRQGWAPPLTWGPWVDLRMHSGISVYTISFDTDSSAPSAFGVEIEYPVSTGVKRISTTGPGSHQITDNNGAGTDRIRFKSYSIGQVIRIIYNA
;
A
#
# COMPACT_ATOMS: atom_id res chain seq x y z
N MET A 1 8.04 13.74 0.52
CA MET A 1 8.35 12.40 -0.03
C MET A 1 8.73 11.48 1.10
N THR A 2 7.87 10.49 1.36
CA THR A 2 8.09 9.50 2.41
C THR A 2 8.33 8.14 1.76
N ILE A 3 9.34 7.42 2.26
CA ILE A 3 9.72 6.10 1.79
C ILE A 3 9.49 5.11 2.93
N ARG A 4 8.83 3.99 2.62
CA ARG A 4 8.63 2.85 3.52
C ARG A 4 8.93 1.54 2.80
N GLN A 5 9.06 0.47 3.56
CA GLN A 5 9.24 -0.87 3.03
C GLN A 5 8.15 -1.80 3.57
N GLY A 6 7.71 -2.73 2.73
CA GLY A 6 6.79 -3.80 3.08
C GLY A 6 7.32 -5.16 2.66
N TRP A 7 6.97 -6.19 3.41
CA TRP A 7 7.28 -7.57 3.04
C TRP A 7 6.10 -8.20 2.28
N ALA A 8 6.38 -8.72 1.09
CA ALA A 8 5.45 -9.51 0.31
C ALA A 8 5.85 -11.00 0.39
N PRO A 9 5.32 -11.78 1.35
CA PRO A 9 5.60 -13.21 1.42
C PRO A 9 5.04 -13.94 0.20
N PRO A 10 5.60 -15.11 -0.15
CA PRO A 10 5.06 -15.91 -1.24
C PRO A 10 3.68 -16.45 -0.88
N LEU A 11 2.73 -16.27 -1.80
CA LEU A 11 1.38 -16.86 -1.80
C LEU A 11 0.45 -16.45 -0.64
N THR A 12 0.91 -15.62 0.31
CA THR A 12 0.16 -15.15 1.48
C THR A 12 0.24 -13.64 1.60
N TRP A 13 -0.67 -13.03 2.36
CA TRP A 13 -0.59 -11.59 2.65
C TRP A 13 0.41 -11.32 3.76
N GLY A 14 1.32 -10.37 3.51
CA GLY A 14 2.23 -9.85 4.50
C GLY A 14 1.56 -8.99 5.55
N PRO A 15 2.33 -8.51 6.55
CA PRO A 15 1.83 -7.59 7.55
C PRO A 15 1.42 -6.27 6.92
N TRP A 16 0.51 -5.56 7.59
CA TRP A 16 0.19 -4.18 7.24
C TRP A 16 1.36 -3.25 7.53
N VAL A 17 1.61 -2.35 6.60
CA VAL A 17 2.53 -1.22 6.75
C VAL A 17 1.70 0.04 6.89
N ASP A 18 1.84 0.73 8.01
CA ASP A 18 1.20 2.02 8.23
C ASP A 18 1.84 3.08 7.33
N LEU A 19 1.02 3.87 6.65
CA LEU A 19 1.43 4.94 5.76
C LEU A 19 1.31 6.29 6.46
N ARG A 20 0.10 6.81 6.57
CA ARG A 20 -0.18 8.15 7.09
C ARG A 20 -1.36 8.11 8.04
N MET A 21 -1.22 8.81 9.17
CA MET A 21 -2.35 9.19 10.00
C MET A 21 -2.88 10.56 9.56
N HIS A 22 -4.19 10.69 9.42
CA HIS A 22 -4.83 11.95 9.06
C HIS A 22 -6.23 12.06 9.68
N SER A 23 -6.78 13.27 9.59
CA SER A 23 -8.19 13.57 9.90
C SER A 23 -8.71 14.51 8.82
N GLY A 24 -9.83 14.16 8.19
CA GLY A 24 -10.36 14.89 7.04
C GLY A 24 -9.71 14.43 5.73
N ILE A 25 -9.79 15.26 4.69
CA ILE A 25 -9.40 14.90 3.32
C ILE A 25 -7.88 14.63 3.22
N SER A 26 -7.51 13.46 2.71
CA SER A 26 -6.12 13.05 2.42
C SER A 26 -6.02 12.26 1.11
N VAL A 27 -5.90 12.99 0.01
CA VAL A 27 -5.79 12.43 -1.35
C VAL A 27 -4.34 12.45 -1.79
N TYR A 28 -3.78 11.29 -2.15
CA TYR A 28 -2.40 11.19 -2.63
C TYR A 28 -2.14 9.91 -3.42
N THR A 29 -1.03 9.90 -4.13
CA THR A 29 -0.57 8.74 -4.91
C THR A 29 0.46 7.95 -4.12
N ILE A 30 0.25 6.64 -4.08
CA ILE A 30 1.19 5.66 -3.54
C ILE A 30 1.81 4.92 -4.72
N SER A 31 3.13 4.95 -4.83
CA SER A 31 3.90 4.14 -5.77
C SER A 31 4.53 2.98 -5.02
N PHE A 32 4.52 1.79 -5.62
CA PHE A 32 5.10 0.58 -5.06
C PHE A 32 5.91 -0.16 -6.13
N ASP A 33 7.14 -0.50 -5.77
CA ASP A 33 8.07 -1.22 -6.64
C ASP A 33 8.91 -2.22 -5.81
N THR A 34 9.55 -3.19 -6.46
CA THR A 34 10.36 -4.20 -5.78
C THR A 34 11.81 -3.73 -5.62
N ASP A 35 12.34 -3.84 -4.41
CA ASP A 35 13.76 -3.61 -4.09
C ASP A 35 14.59 -4.91 -4.16
N SER A 36 13.96 -6.02 -4.57
CA SER A 36 14.57 -7.35 -4.53
C SER A 36 15.29 -7.68 -5.85
N SER A 37 16.34 -8.50 -5.77
CA SER A 37 17.13 -8.92 -6.93
C SER A 37 16.38 -9.80 -7.94
N ALA A 38 15.22 -10.34 -7.55
CA ALA A 38 14.32 -11.10 -8.41
C ALA A 38 12.93 -10.42 -8.48
N PRO A 39 12.75 -9.40 -9.34
CA PRO A 39 11.49 -8.72 -9.52
C PRO A 39 10.38 -9.69 -9.96
N SER A 40 9.22 -9.63 -9.33
CA SER A 40 8.04 -10.38 -9.76
C SER A 40 6.77 -9.59 -9.48
N ALA A 41 5.70 -9.87 -10.21
CA ALA A 41 4.40 -9.27 -9.93
C ALA A 41 3.90 -9.66 -8.54
N PHE A 42 3.19 -8.72 -7.89
CA PHE A 42 2.64 -8.92 -6.55
C PHE A 42 1.24 -8.31 -6.44
N GLY A 43 0.44 -8.86 -5.54
CA GLY A 43 -0.82 -8.27 -5.09
C GLY A 43 -0.56 -7.15 -4.08
N VAL A 44 -1.40 -6.13 -4.14
CA VAL A 44 -1.38 -4.97 -3.25
C VAL A 44 -2.78 -4.80 -2.68
N GLU A 45 -2.86 -4.60 -1.37
CA GLU A 45 -4.11 -4.22 -0.71
C GLU A 45 -3.87 -2.94 0.08
N ILE A 46 -4.73 -1.94 -0.14
CA ILE A 46 -4.65 -0.63 0.52
C ILE A 46 -5.94 -0.44 1.31
N GLU A 47 -5.79 0.02 2.54
CA GLU A 47 -6.87 0.31 3.46
C GLU A 47 -6.74 1.75 3.95
N TYR A 48 -7.82 2.54 3.84
CA TYR A 48 -7.83 3.93 4.28
C TYR A 48 -9.20 4.31 4.85
N PRO A 49 -9.28 5.23 5.83
CA PRO A 49 -10.54 5.63 6.42
C PRO A 49 -11.33 6.50 5.44
N VAL A 50 -12.65 6.38 5.48
CA VAL A 50 -13.59 7.24 4.77
C VAL A 50 -14.65 7.71 5.75
N SER A 51 -15.47 8.68 5.38
CA SER A 51 -16.50 9.25 6.27
C SER A 51 -17.46 8.21 6.85
N THR A 52 -17.65 7.08 6.16
CA THR A 52 -18.55 5.98 6.56
C THR A 52 -17.84 4.77 7.16
N GLY A 53 -16.53 4.83 7.40
CA GLY A 53 -15.76 3.73 7.99
C GLY A 53 -14.40 3.56 7.35
N VAL A 54 -14.11 2.38 6.81
CA VAL A 54 -12.83 2.04 6.19
C VAL A 54 -13.07 1.48 4.80
N LYS A 55 -12.37 2.01 3.81
CA LYS A 55 -12.38 1.51 2.43
C LYS A 55 -11.14 0.67 2.21
N ARG A 56 -11.33 -0.49 1.60
CA ARG A 56 -10.25 -1.40 1.21
C ARG A 56 -10.31 -1.64 -0.28
N ILE A 57 -9.16 -1.58 -0.92
CA ILE A 57 -9.01 -1.79 -2.35
C ILE A 57 -7.89 -2.79 -2.61
N SER A 58 -7.96 -3.45 -3.76
CA SER A 58 -6.93 -4.37 -4.22
C SER A 58 -6.46 -3.97 -5.62
N THR A 59 -5.15 -4.06 -5.83
CA THR A 59 -4.51 -3.84 -7.13
C THR A 59 -3.28 -4.74 -7.25
N THR A 60 -2.49 -4.59 -8.31
CA THR A 60 -1.25 -5.33 -8.56
C THR A 60 -0.08 -4.39 -8.76
N GLY A 61 1.11 -4.81 -8.35
CA GLY A 61 2.36 -4.11 -8.58
C GLY A 61 3.38 -4.90 -9.39
N PRO A 62 4.47 -4.24 -9.84
CA PRO A 62 4.83 -2.84 -9.56
C PRO A 62 3.91 -1.82 -10.24
N GLY A 63 3.79 -0.61 -9.67
CA GLY A 63 2.91 0.42 -10.19
C GLY A 63 2.59 1.53 -9.18
N SER A 64 1.49 2.23 -9.40
CA SER A 64 0.99 3.25 -8.47
C SER A 64 -0.54 3.24 -8.38
N HIS A 65 -1.06 3.78 -7.28
CA HIS A 65 -2.48 3.95 -7.05
C HIS A 65 -2.75 5.29 -6.37
N GLN A 66 -3.73 6.04 -6.88
CA GLN A 66 -4.18 7.29 -6.28
C GLN A 66 -5.38 7.03 -5.36
N ILE A 67 -5.22 7.39 -4.09
CA ILE A 67 -6.33 7.45 -3.14
C ILE A 67 -7.15 8.71 -3.44
N THR A 68 -8.43 8.57 -3.80
CA THR A 68 -9.30 9.71 -4.21
C THR A 68 -10.34 10.12 -3.18
N ASP A 69 -10.84 9.19 -2.36
CA ASP A 69 -12.03 9.41 -1.53
C ASP A 69 -11.73 9.32 -0.03
N ASN A 70 -10.47 9.51 0.35
CA ASN A 70 -10.04 9.41 1.74
C ASN A 70 -10.36 10.71 2.48
N ASN A 71 -11.49 10.70 3.19
CA ASN A 71 -12.03 11.83 3.94
C ASN A 71 -12.40 11.48 5.39
N GLY A 72 -11.96 10.31 5.88
CA GLY A 72 -12.17 9.86 7.25
C GLY A 72 -11.11 10.37 8.22
N ALA A 73 -11.07 9.76 9.40
CA ALA A 73 -10.00 9.95 10.38
C ALA A 73 -9.43 8.60 10.79
N GLY A 74 -8.11 8.45 10.74
CA GLY A 74 -7.43 7.19 11.01
C GLY A 74 -6.06 7.08 10.35
N THR A 75 -5.57 5.85 10.22
CA THR A 75 -4.28 5.54 9.61
C THR A 75 -4.48 4.72 8.35
N ASP A 76 -3.93 5.22 7.24
CA ASP A 76 -3.84 4.50 5.97
C ASP A 76 -2.83 3.37 6.08
N ARG A 77 -3.14 2.21 5.51
CA ARG A 77 -2.32 1.01 5.59
C ARG A 77 -2.22 0.33 4.23
N ILE A 78 -1.10 -0.33 3.99
CA ILE A 78 -0.86 -1.11 2.76
C ILE A 78 -0.23 -2.45 3.11
N ARG A 79 -0.59 -3.52 2.42
CA ARG A 79 0.05 -4.83 2.52
C ARG A 79 0.24 -5.46 1.15
N PHE A 80 1.14 -6.44 1.10
CA PHE A 80 1.58 -7.03 -0.15
C PHE A 80 1.54 -8.55 -0.09
N LYS A 81 1.36 -9.18 -1.25
CA LYS A 81 1.43 -10.63 -1.43
C LYS A 81 2.21 -10.92 -2.70
N SER A 82 3.28 -11.69 -2.61
CA SER A 82 4.00 -12.11 -3.81
C SER A 82 3.34 -13.32 -4.45
N TYR A 83 3.36 -13.41 -5.78
CA TYR A 83 2.80 -14.54 -6.51
C TYR A 83 3.77 -15.70 -6.71
N SER A 84 5.07 -15.49 -6.46
CA SER A 84 6.09 -16.53 -6.62
C SER A 84 7.05 -16.59 -5.44
N ILE A 85 7.98 -15.64 -5.34
CA ILE A 85 9.06 -15.60 -4.35
C ILE A 85 8.86 -14.40 -3.45
N GLY A 86 9.18 -14.54 -2.16
CA GLY A 86 9.10 -13.44 -1.22
C GLY A 86 9.97 -12.25 -1.66
N GLN A 87 9.44 -11.03 -1.57
CA GLN A 87 10.13 -9.83 -2.00
C GLN A 87 9.84 -8.63 -1.09
N VAL A 88 10.85 -7.76 -0.95
CA VAL A 88 10.72 -6.47 -0.27
C VAL A 88 10.21 -5.44 -1.27
N ILE A 89 9.11 -4.79 -0.91
CA ILE A 89 8.46 -3.75 -1.71
C ILE A 89 8.82 -2.39 -1.14
N ARG A 90 9.38 -1.52 -1.97
CA ARG A 90 9.56 -0.10 -1.70
C ARG A 90 8.26 0.64 -1.96
N ILE A 91 7.89 1.49 -1.02
CA ILE A 91 6.65 2.27 -1.04
C ILE A 91 7.03 3.74 -0.99
N ILE A 92 6.52 4.53 -1.93
CA ILE A 92 6.80 5.95 -2.04
C ILE A 92 5.47 6.70 -2.11
N TYR A 93 5.28 7.70 -1.26
CA TYR A 93 4.08 8.52 -1.27
C TYR A 93 4.36 9.96 -0.82
N ASN A 94 3.52 10.87 -1.28
CA ASN A 94 3.52 12.29 -0.92
C ASN A 94 2.11 12.66 -0.48
N ALA A 95 1.90 12.76 0.82
CA ALA A 95 0.61 13.06 1.39
C ALA A 95 0.65 14.36 2.20
#